data_AF-A0A3D5I063-F1
#
_entry.id   AF-A0A3D5I063-F1
#
_cell.length_a   1.000
_cell.length_b   1.000
_cell.length_c   1.000
_cell.angle_alpha   90.00
_cell.angle_beta   90.00
_cell.angle_gamma   90.00
#
_symmetry.space_group_name_H-M   'P 1'
#
loop_
_entity.id
_entity.type
_entity.pdbx_description
1 polymer ?
#
loop_
_entity_poly.entity_id
_entity_poly.type
_entity_poly.pdbx_seq_one_letter_code
_entity_poly.pdbx_strand_id
1 'polypeptide(L)'
;MVATPASLEAPTLHLDLPDPEQDDLSTLEFHARLEQAWELCDRFDLQTEIWRGRILAAVRDREKRGGEGRGAGFLQWLREREISKTRAYSLIQLAESANSLVGDGLLEESSVNNFSKRAFVETAQADPEVQQMISEAANEGQQITRKQVRRLTDEFTAATSPLLPDEIRERTQQNLLPPKAVAPLVRELARLPEPQQEDLRRVLKEEPELDRIKD
;
A
#
# COMPACT_ATOMS: atom_id res chain seq x y z
N MET A 1 -32.48 -21.94 -19.66
CA MET A 1 -31.73 -20.67 -19.65
C MET A 1 -31.58 -20.28 -18.19
N VAL A 2 -30.41 -20.53 -17.60
CA VAL A 2 -30.11 -20.15 -16.21
C VAL A 2 -29.74 -18.67 -16.24
N ALA A 3 -30.51 -17.84 -15.55
CA ALA A 3 -30.19 -16.43 -15.38
C ALA A 3 -28.91 -16.34 -14.54
N THR A 4 -27.84 -15.82 -15.15
CA THR A 4 -26.64 -15.39 -14.44
C THR A 4 -27.06 -14.28 -13.47
N PRO A 5 -26.78 -14.38 -12.16
CA PRO A 5 -27.03 -13.26 -11.27
C PRO A 5 -26.15 -12.09 -11.72
N ALA A 6 -26.76 -10.94 -11.95
CA ALA A 6 -26.02 -9.69 -12.13
C ALA A 6 -25.14 -9.49 -10.90
N SER A 7 -23.82 -9.46 -11.10
CA SER A 7 -22.87 -9.03 -10.07
C SER A 7 -23.29 -7.61 -9.69
N LEU A 8 -23.75 -7.42 -8.46
CA LEU A 8 -24.00 -6.10 -7.91
C LEU A 8 -22.64 -5.46 -7.67
N GLU A 9 -22.04 -4.87 -8.71
CA GLU A 9 -20.89 -4.00 -8.54
C GLU A 9 -21.30 -2.88 -7.57
N ALA A 10 -20.61 -2.80 -6.43
CA ALA A 10 -20.83 -1.70 -5.51
C ALA A 10 -20.48 -0.40 -6.24
N PRO A 11 -21.36 0.62 -6.24
CA PRO A 11 -21.10 1.84 -6.98
C PRO A 11 -19.84 2.52 -6.43
N THR A 12 -18.88 2.74 -7.34
CA THR A 12 -17.63 3.45 -7.12
C THR A 12 -17.92 4.90 -6.69
N LEU A 13 -17.45 5.28 -5.50
CA LEU A 13 -17.57 6.65 -5.02
C LEU A 13 -16.55 7.55 -5.73
N HIS A 14 -17.04 8.59 -6.41
CA HIS A 14 -16.20 9.65 -6.99
C HIS A 14 -16.57 11.00 -6.40
N LEU A 15 -15.59 11.70 -5.82
CA LEU A 15 -15.75 13.04 -5.25
C LEU A 15 -14.88 14.04 -6.02
N ASP A 16 -15.44 15.22 -6.26
CA ASP A 16 -14.71 16.35 -6.85
C ASP A 16 -14.13 17.20 -5.71
N LEU A 17 -12.84 17.02 -5.43
CA LEU A 17 -12.15 17.76 -4.37
C LEU A 17 -11.54 19.04 -4.95
N PRO A 18 -11.67 20.20 -4.28
CA PRO A 18 -11.02 21.43 -4.71
C PRO A 18 -9.49 21.27 -4.67
N ASP A 19 -8.80 21.85 -5.66
CA ASP A 19 -7.35 21.83 -5.72
C ASP A 19 -6.76 22.70 -4.60
N PRO A 20 -5.88 22.17 -3.74
CA PRO A 20 -5.24 22.97 -2.71
C PRO A 20 -4.40 24.12 -3.27
N GLU A 21 -3.95 24.13 -4.53
CA GLU A 21 -3.14 25.20 -5.12
C GLU A 21 -3.96 26.31 -5.81
N GLN A 22 -5.28 26.14 -5.95
CA GLN A 22 -6.17 27.11 -6.59
C GLN A 22 -6.37 28.39 -5.76
N ASP A 23 -6.02 29.55 -6.31
CA ASP A 23 -6.13 30.86 -5.62
C ASP A 23 -7.49 31.55 -5.82
N ASP A 24 -8.33 31.06 -6.72
CA ASP A 24 -9.68 31.59 -6.99
C ASP A 24 -10.73 31.16 -5.95
N LEU A 25 -10.41 30.17 -5.12
CA LEU A 25 -11.23 29.70 -4.01
C LEU A 25 -10.86 30.38 -2.69
N SER A 26 -11.83 31.01 -2.03
CA SER A 26 -11.62 31.49 -0.66
C SER A 26 -11.37 30.33 0.30
N THR A 27 -10.65 30.58 1.41
CA THR A 27 -10.41 29.56 2.44
C THR A 27 -11.71 28.98 3.00
N LEU A 28 -12.74 29.81 3.20
CA LEU A 28 -14.04 29.38 3.69
C LEU A 28 -14.73 28.42 2.72
N GLU A 29 -14.76 28.75 1.43
CA GLU A 29 -15.37 27.91 0.39
C GLU A 29 -14.62 26.59 0.20
N PHE A 30 -13.29 26.63 0.25
CA PHE A 30 -12.45 25.44 0.19
C PHE A 30 -12.80 24.45 1.31
N HIS A 31 -12.81 24.93 2.57
CA HIS A 31 -13.17 24.09 3.72
C HIS A 31 -14.61 23.58 3.61
N ALA A 32 -15.57 24.42 3.23
CA ALA A 32 -16.97 24.00 3.08
C ALA A 32 -17.18 22.87 2.06
N ARG A 33 -16.45 22.89 0.93
CA ARG A 33 -16.49 21.78 -0.06
C ARG A 33 -15.89 20.49 0.51
N LEU A 34 -14.79 20.60 1.25
CA LEU A 34 -14.18 19.43 1.90
C LEU A 34 -15.06 18.83 2.99
N GLU A 35 -15.82 19.64 3.73
CA GLU A 35 -16.81 19.15 4.68
C GLU A 35 -17.91 18.32 4.01
N GLN A 36 -18.47 18.85 2.92
CA GLN A 36 -19.49 18.12 2.16
C GLN A 36 -18.94 16.79 1.64
N ALA A 37 -17.71 16.78 1.12
CA ALA A 37 -17.04 15.54 0.69
C ALA A 37 -16.80 14.57 1.86
N TRP A 38 -16.48 15.09 3.05
CA TRP A 38 -16.21 14.28 4.24
C TRP A 38 -17.47 13.55 4.73
N GLU A 39 -18.62 14.23 4.76
CA GLU A 39 -19.93 13.67 5.13
C GLU A 39 -20.36 12.52 4.20
N LEU A 40 -19.98 12.58 2.91
CA LEU A 40 -20.27 11.50 1.95
C LEU A 40 -19.43 10.23 2.22
N CYS A 41 -18.36 10.33 3.00
CA CYS A 41 -17.45 9.23 3.31
C CYS A 41 -17.83 8.44 4.56
N ASP A 42 -19.13 8.38 4.91
CA ASP A 42 -19.60 7.76 6.15
C ASP A 42 -19.61 6.23 6.15
N ARG A 43 -19.40 5.58 5.00
CA ARG A 43 -19.29 4.11 4.93
C ARG A 43 -18.00 3.64 5.60
N PHE A 44 -18.02 2.41 6.11
CA PHE A 44 -16.85 1.75 6.71
C PHE A 44 -16.21 0.77 5.71
N ASP A 45 -15.86 1.27 4.52
CA ASP A 45 -15.17 0.50 3.48
C ASP A 45 -13.83 1.16 3.09
N LEU A 46 -13.03 0.45 2.28
CA LEU A 46 -11.68 0.92 1.97
C LEU A 46 -11.71 2.14 1.05
N GLN A 47 -12.69 2.21 0.14
CA GLN A 47 -12.83 3.32 -0.77
C GLN A 47 -13.15 4.63 -0.03
N THR A 48 -14.06 4.62 0.94
CA THR A 48 -14.33 5.81 1.77
C THR A 48 -13.15 6.18 2.66
N GLU A 49 -12.38 5.22 3.16
CA GLU A 49 -11.14 5.53 3.89
C GLU A 49 -10.07 6.17 2.99
N ILE A 50 -9.96 5.75 1.72
CA ILE A 50 -9.09 6.39 0.72
C ILE A 50 -9.54 7.84 0.48
N TRP A 51 -10.84 8.08 0.29
CA TRP A 51 -11.38 9.43 0.11
C TRP A 51 -11.14 10.33 1.31
N ARG A 52 -11.34 9.82 2.53
CA ARG A 52 -10.96 10.54 3.77
C ARG A 52 -9.48 10.91 3.77
N GLY A 53 -8.61 10.02 3.30
CA GLY A 53 -7.18 10.29 3.11
C GLY A 53 -6.91 11.43 2.11
N ARG A 54 -7.60 11.44 0.96
CA ARG A 54 -7.49 12.51 -0.06
C ARG A 54 -7.96 13.86 0.48
N ILE A 55 -9.08 13.90 1.20
CA ILE A 55 -9.59 15.12 1.85
C ILE A 55 -8.56 15.64 2.86
N LEU A 56 -8.03 14.78 3.72
CA LEU A 56 -7.00 15.14 4.70
C LEU A 56 -5.73 15.68 4.03
N ALA A 57 -5.31 15.11 2.91
CA ALA A 57 -4.17 15.60 2.13
C ALA A 57 -4.45 17.00 1.58
N ALA A 58 -5.65 17.23 1.01
CA ALA A 58 -6.06 18.54 0.50
C ALA A 58 -6.07 19.62 1.58
N VAL A 59 -6.63 19.35 2.77
CA VAL A 59 -6.58 20.27 3.92
C VAL A 59 -5.12 20.56 4.31
N ARG A 60 -4.32 19.51 4.51
CA ARG A 60 -2.90 19.63 4.89
C ARG A 60 -2.13 20.50 3.90
N ASP A 61 -2.32 20.27 2.60
CA ASP A 61 -1.54 20.92 1.56
C ASP A 61 -2.02 22.37 1.32
N ARG A 62 -3.32 22.65 1.50
CA ARG A 62 -3.83 24.03 1.54
C ARG A 62 -3.17 24.84 2.67
N GLU A 63 -3.11 24.27 3.86
CA GLU A 63 -2.57 24.92 5.06
C GLU A 63 -1.04 25.09 5.04
N LYS A 64 -0.31 24.29 4.24
CA LYS A 64 1.13 24.49 4.03
C LYS A 64 1.45 25.77 3.25
N ARG A 65 0.56 26.20 2.34
CA ARG A 65 0.76 27.39 1.48
C ARG A 65 0.65 28.71 2.25
N GLY A 66 -0.17 28.77 3.30
CA GLY A 66 -0.57 30.01 3.99
C GLY A 66 0.47 30.73 4.86
N GLY A 67 1.73 30.27 4.95
CA GLY A 67 2.75 30.98 5.74
C GLY A 67 2.57 30.88 7.26
N GLU A 68 2.75 31.97 8.01
CA GLU A 68 2.81 32.01 9.48
C GLU A 68 1.65 31.23 10.14
N GLY A 69 1.98 30.17 10.90
CA GLY A 69 0.99 29.23 11.44
C GLY A 69 0.97 27.84 10.76
N ARG A 70 2.00 27.51 9.95
CA ARG A 70 2.19 26.20 9.28
C ARG A 70 1.60 25.01 10.05
N GLY A 71 0.49 24.48 9.53
CA GLY A 71 -0.16 23.27 10.06
C GLY A 71 -1.06 23.49 11.29
N ALA A 72 -1.18 24.70 11.83
CA ALA A 72 -2.10 25.00 12.93
C ALA A 72 -3.57 24.80 12.51
N GLY A 73 -3.93 25.23 11.29
CA GLY A 73 -5.25 25.00 10.71
C GLY A 73 -5.53 23.52 10.47
N PHE A 74 -4.57 22.75 9.95
CA PHE A 74 -4.71 21.30 9.82
C PHE A 74 -4.91 20.62 11.18
N LEU A 75 -4.10 20.97 12.19
CA LEU A 75 -4.26 20.42 13.54
C LEU A 75 -5.59 20.83 14.19
N GLN A 76 -6.10 22.03 13.91
CA GLN A 76 -7.43 22.44 14.36
C GLN A 76 -8.52 21.61 13.68
N TRP A 77 -8.45 21.45 12.35
CA TRP A 77 -9.39 20.66 11.58
C TRP A 77 -9.46 19.21 12.06
N LEU A 78 -8.31 18.62 12.44
CA LEU A 78 -8.25 17.31 13.06
C LEU A 78 -8.92 17.25 14.44
N ARG A 79 -8.72 18.28 15.29
CA ARG A 79 -9.32 18.34 16.63
C ARG A 79 -10.84 18.42 16.58
N GLU A 80 -11.38 19.25 15.69
CA GLU A 80 -12.83 19.43 15.50
C GLU A 80 -13.55 18.13 15.09
N ARG A 81 -12.81 17.20 14.45
CA ARG A 81 -13.31 15.89 14.00
C ARG A 81 -12.85 14.72 14.86
N GLU A 82 -12.20 15.01 15.99
CA GLU A 82 -11.66 14.00 16.91
C GLU A 82 -10.71 12.99 16.23
N ILE A 83 -9.96 13.44 15.22
CA ILE A 83 -9.00 12.63 14.48
C ILE A 83 -7.61 12.82 15.08
N SER A 84 -6.97 11.72 15.49
CA SER A 84 -5.58 11.79 15.95
C SER A 84 -4.63 12.07 14.77
N LYS A 85 -3.52 12.75 15.05
CA LYS A 85 -2.46 13.01 14.04
C LYS A 85 -2.01 11.72 13.36
N THR A 86 -1.75 10.66 14.13
CA THR A 86 -1.36 9.34 13.61
C THR A 86 -2.42 8.78 12.65
N ARG A 87 -3.70 8.82 13.02
CA ARG A 87 -4.79 8.34 12.16
C ARG A 87 -4.87 9.14 10.86
N ALA A 88 -4.71 10.46 10.94
CA ALA A 88 -4.73 11.32 9.77
C ALA A 88 -3.63 10.97 8.77
N TYR A 89 -2.38 10.84 9.23
CA TYR A 89 -1.27 10.45 8.36
C TYR A 89 -1.40 9.02 7.83
N SER A 90 -1.95 8.08 8.60
CA SER A 90 -2.23 6.74 8.07
C SER A 90 -3.31 6.73 6.97
N LEU A 91 -4.31 7.61 7.04
CA LEU A 91 -5.30 7.76 5.97
C LEU A 91 -4.70 8.45 4.74
N ILE A 92 -3.87 9.47 4.94
CA ILE A 92 -3.15 10.12 3.84
C ILE A 92 -2.24 9.11 3.13
N GLN A 93 -1.47 8.32 3.86
CA GLN A 93 -0.64 7.25 3.29
C GLN A 93 -1.48 6.24 2.50
N LEU A 94 -2.66 5.87 3.00
CA LEU A 94 -3.58 4.99 2.28
C LEU A 94 -4.02 5.61 0.94
N ALA A 95 -4.32 6.91 0.91
CA ALA A 95 -4.67 7.60 -0.33
C ALA A 95 -3.48 7.68 -1.31
N GLU A 96 -2.26 7.91 -0.80
CA GLU A 96 -1.03 7.88 -1.61
C GLU A 96 -0.81 6.48 -2.21
N SER A 97 -1.02 5.41 -1.44
CA SER A 97 -1.01 4.04 -1.96
C SER A 97 -2.05 3.80 -3.05
N ALA A 98 -3.24 4.41 -2.94
CA ALA A 98 -4.28 4.29 -3.95
C ALA A 98 -3.92 5.02 -5.25
N ASN A 99 -3.23 6.15 -5.17
CA ASN A 99 -2.73 6.83 -6.37
C ASN A 99 -1.72 5.95 -7.13
N SER A 100 -0.87 5.21 -6.42
CA SER A 100 0.07 4.27 -7.07
C SER A 100 -0.63 3.05 -7.66
N LEU A 101 -1.56 2.41 -6.94
CA LEU A 101 -2.18 1.17 -7.45
C LEU A 101 -3.29 1.45 -8.48
N VAL A 102 -4.16 2.42 -8.22
CA VAL A 102 -5.32 2.72 -9.08
C VAL A 102 -4.98 3.78 -10.11
N GLY A 103 -4.26 4.84 -9.72
CA GLY A 103 -3.89 5.93 -10.64
C GLY A 103 -2.96 5.49 -11.76
N ASP A 104 -2.03 4.56 -11.47
CA ASP A 104 -1.14 3.97 -12.49
C ASP A 104 -1.83 2.86 -13.32
N GLY A 105 -3.09 2.54 -13.02
CA GLY A 105 -3.92 1.59 -13.78
C GLY A 105 -3.65 0.11 -13.50
N LEU A 106 -2.90 -0.23 -12.45
CA LEU A 106 -2.64 -1.63 -12.05
C LEU A 106 -3.88 -2.29 -11.43
N LEU A 107 -4.64 -1.52 -10.67
CA LEU A 107 -5.83 -1.96 -9.95
C LEU A 107 -7.07 -1.20 -10.41
N GLU A 108 -8.14 -1.92 -10.73
CA GLU A 108 -9.43 -1.31 -11.04
C GLU A 108 -10.06 -0.69 -9.79
N GLU A 109 -10.71 0.46 -9.93
CA GLU A 109 -11.29 1.17 -8.77
C GLU A 109 -12.40 0.35 -8.09
N SER A 110 -13.17 -0.42 -8.86
CA SER A 110 -14.17 -1.39 -8.38
C SER A 110 -13.57 -2.49 -7.49
N SER A 111 -12.29 -2.79 -7.66
CA SER A 111 -11.57 -3.89 -7.01
C SER A 111 -10.88 -3.48 -5.71
N VAL A 112 -10.85 -2.19 -5.38
CA VAL A 112 -10.26 -1.66 -4.15
C VAL A 112 -10.84 -2.34 -2.90
N ASN A 113 -12.15 -2.57 -2.87
CA ASN A 113 -12.82 -3.18 -1.72
C ASN A 113 -12.59 -4.70 -1.59
N ASN A 114 -11.81 -5.32 -2.50
CA ASN A 114 -11.33 -6.68 -2.33
C ASN A 114 -10.14 -6.78 -1.37
N PHE A 115 -9.59 -5.66 -0.92
CA PHE A 115 -8.47 -5.62 0.01
C PHE A 115 -8.91 -5.31 1.44
N SER A 116 -8.24 -5.94 2.40
CA SER A 116 -8.09 -5.31 3.71
C SER A 116 -7.15 -4.10 3.63
N LYS A 117 -7.39 -3.06 4.43
CA LYS A 117 -6.53 -1.86 4.50
C LYS A 117 -5.03 -2.16 4.57
N ARG A 118 -4.64 -3.11 5.43
CA ARG A 118 -3.23 -3.49 5.60
C ARG A 118 -2.67 -4.18 4.36
N ALA A 119 -3.47 -5.03 3.71
CA ALA A 119 -3.06 -5.70 2.48
C ALA A 119 -2.85 -4.69 1.36
N PHE A 120 -3.74 -3.71 1.24
CA PHE A 120 -3.64 -2.65 0.23
C PHE A 120 -2.35 -1.84 0.35
N VAL A 121 -2.06 -1.34 1.56
CA VAL A 121 -0.81 -0.58 1.81
C VAL A 121 0.43 -1.46 1.62
N GLU A 122 0.41 -2.72 2.07
CA GLU A 122 1.54 -3.64 1.89
C GLU A 122 1.76 -4.00 0.41
N THR A 123 0.69 -4.06 -0.39
CA THR A 123 0.77 -4.27 -1.85
C THR A 123 1.41 -3.08 -2.52
N ALA A 124 0.97 -1.85 -2.24
CA ALA A 124 1.54 -0.63 -2.82
C ALA A 124 3.04 -0.44 -2.50
N GLN A 125 3.57 -1.14 -1.50
CA GLN A 125 4.98 -1.11 -1.10
C GLN A 125 5.78 -2.32 -1.60
N ALA A 126 5.13 -3.31 -2.21
CA ALA A 126 5.78 -4.49 -2.75
C ALA A 126 6.47 -4.19 -4.09
N ASP A 127 7.32 -5.12 -4.54
CA ASP A 127 7.93 -5.06 -5.86
C ASP A 127 6.87 -5.00 -6.99
N PRO A 128 7.16 -4.35 -8.13
CA PRO A 128 6.18 -4.17 -9.22
C PRO A 128 5.53 -5.47 -9.71
N GLU A 129 6.29 -6.56 -9.81
CA GLU A 129 5.75 -7.86 -10.21
C GLU A 129 4.72 -8.39 -9.18
N VAL A 130 5.01 -8.22 -7.90
CA VAL A 130 4.08 -8.63 -6.82
C VAL A 130 2.85 -7.73 -6.81
N GLN A 131 3.01 -6.42 -7.04
CA GLN A 131 1.89 -5.49 -7.21
C GLN A 131 0.96 -5.95 -8.34
N GLN A 132 1.53 -6.29 -9.49
CA GLN A 132 0.78 -6.75 -10.65
C GLN A 132 0.02 -8.04 -10.33
N MET A 133 0.70 -9.09 -9.85
CA MET A 133 0.07 -10.36 -9.52
C MET A 133 -1.06 -10.23 -8.49
N ILE A 134 -0.88 -9.39 -7.47
CA ILE A 134 -1.91 -9.15 -6.45
C ILE A 134 -3.08 -8.35 -7.02
N SER A 135 -2.80 -7.33 -7.84
CA SER A 135 -3.84 -6.48 -8.42
C SER A 135 -4.69 -7.24 -9.44
N GLU A 136 -4.08 -8.09 -10.26
CA GLU A 136 -4.78 -9.01 -11.17
C GLU A 136 -5.73 -9.93 -10.39
N ALA A 137 -5.25 -10.57 -9.33
CA ALA A 137 -6.09 -11.41 -8.48
C ALA A 137 -7.26 -10.62 -7.87
N ALA A 138 -7.04 -9.37 -7.45
CA ALA A 138 -8.10 -8.52 -6.94
C ALA A 138 -9.11 -8.12 -8.02
N ASN A 139 -8.65 -7.80 -9.24
CA ASN A 139 -9.50 -7.49 -10.38
C ASN A 139 -10.39 -8.67 -10.80
N GLU A 140 -9.90 -9.90 -10.60
CA GLU A 140 -10.70 -11.12 -10.75
C GLU A 140 -11.70 -11.37 -9.60
N GLY A 141 -11.80 -10.44 -8.64
CA GLY A 141 -12.72 -10.53 -7.51
C GLY A 141 -12.20 -11.32 -6.32
N GLN A 142 -10.92 -11.71 -6.30
CA GLN A 142 -10.36 -12.44 -5.17
C GLN A 142 -10.16 -11.51 -3.97
N GLN A 143 -10.57 -11.97 -2.78
CA GLN A 143 -10.30 -11.25 -1.54
C GLN A 143 -8.81 -11.33 -1.19
N ILE A 144 -8.18 -10.17 -1.06
CA ILE A 144 -6.76 -10.01 -0.78
C ILE A 144 -6.52 -9.73 0.71
N THR A 145 -5.88 -10.69 1.33
CA THR A 145 -5.44 -10.65 2.72
C THR A 145 -3.97 -10.30 2.80
N ARG A 146 -3.57 -9.72 3.94
CA ARG A 146 -2.17 -9.44 4.24
C ARG A 146 -1.28 -10.68 4.13
N LYS A 147 -1.81 -11.86 4.49
CA LYS A 147 -1.06 -13.12 4.42
C LYS A 147 -0.75 -13.51 2.97
N GLN A 148 -1.67 -13.27 2.03
CA GLN A 148 -1.43 -13.53 0.61
C GLN A 148 -0.36 -12.60 0.06
N VAL A 149 -0.45 -11.30 0.34
CA VAL A 149 0.56 -10.31 -0.08
C VAL A 149 1.94 -10.73 0.43
N ARG A 150 2.07 -10.95 1.74
CA ARG A 150 3.35 -11.36 2.35
C ARG A 150 3.90 -12.65 1.76
N ARG A 151 3.05 -13.64 1.51
CA ARG A 151 3.46 -14.92 0.92
C ARG A 151 4.05 -14.71 -0.47
N LEU A 152 3.36 -13.95 -1.33
CA LEU A 152 3.82 -13.68 -2.69
C LEU A 152 5.09 -12.82 -2.68
N THR A 153 5.20 -11.83 -1.79
CA THR A 153 6.45 -11.07 -1.59
C THR A 153 7.60 -11.98 -1.18
N ASP A 154 7.39 -12.87 -0.22
CA ASP A 154 8.44 -13.80 0.24
C ASP A 154 8.83 -14.80 -0.87
N GLU A 155 7.86 -15.34 -1.62
CA GLU A 155 8.07 -16.22 -2.78
C GLU A 155 8.88 -15.52 -3.88
N PHE A 156 8.47 -14.31 -4.26
CA PHE A 156 9.16 -13.51 -5.26
C PHE A 156 10.59 -13.18 -4.83
N THR A 157 10.75 -12.64 -3.62
CA THR A 157 12.07 -12.27 -3.06
C THR A 157 13.03 -13.46 -3.06
N ALA A 158 12.57 -14.63 -2.61
CA ALA A 158 13.40 -15.82 -2.54
C ALA A 158 13.76 -16.38 -3.92
N ALA A 159 12.93 -16.14 -4.94
CA ALA A 159 13.15 -16.60 -6.30
C ALA A 159 14.03 -15.66 -7.14
N THR A 160 13.98 -14.35 -6.90
CA THR A 160 14.58 -13.35 -7.80
C THR A 160 15.72 -12.54 -7.19
N SER A 161 15.90 -12.58 -5.87
CA SER A 161 16.88 -11.71 -5.22
C SER A 161 18.32 -11.99 -5.69
N PRO A 162 19.06 -10.96 -6.14
CA PRO A 162 20.46 -11.11 -6.56
C PRO A 162 21.42 -11.31 -5.37
N LEU A 163 20.95 -11.05 -4.13
CA LEU A 163 21.71 -11.26 -2.90
C LEU A 163 21.84 -12.74 -2.54
N LEU A 164 21.07 -13.61 -3.20
CA LEU A 164 21.14 -15.05 -3.00
C LEU A 164 22.08 -15.70 -4.03
N PRO A 165 22.84 -16.74 -3.63
CA PRO A 165 23.46 -17.67 -4.58
C PRO A 165 22.40 -18.43 -5.39
N ASP A 166 22.79 -18.92 -6.58
CA ASP A 166 21.91 -19.75 -7.42
C ASP A 166 21.43 -20.99 -6.68
N GLU A 167 22.30 -21.59 -5.87
CA GLU A 167 22.03 -22.80 -5.10
C GLU A 167 20.86 -22.63 -4.11
N ILE A 168 20.75 -21.45 -3.47
CA ILE A 168 19.64 -21.14 -2.56
C ILE A 168 18.34 -20.90 -3.34
N ARG A 169 18.42 -20.22 -4.49
CA ARG A 169 17.24 -19.99 -5.36
C ARG A 169 16.70 -21.32 -5.90
N GLU A 170 17.58 -22.18 -6.42
CA GLU A 170 17.22 -23.51 -6.93
C GLU A 170 16.59 -24.39 -5.85
N ARG A 171 17.17 -24.43 -4.65
CA ARG A 171 16.60 -25.19 -3.52
C ARG A 171 15.25 -24.64 -3.08
N THR A 172 15.04 -23.33 -3.16
CA THR A 172 13.73 -22.72 -2.90
C THR A 172 12.70 -23.17 -3.95
N GLN A 173 13.06 -23.14 -5.23
CA GLN A 173 12.20 -23.60 -6.33
C GLN A 173 11.88 -25.10 -6.25
N GLN A 174 12.82 -25.91 -5.76
CA GLN A 174 12.63 -27.34 -5.50
C GLN A 174 11.84 -27.63 -4.22
N ASN A 175 11.31 -26.61 -3.53
CA ASN A 175 10.62 -26.70 -2.24
C ASN A 175 11.45 -27.31 -1.10
N LEU A 176 12.79 -27.30 -1.22
CA LEU A 176 13.71 -27.75 -0.18
C LEU A 176 13.96 -26.66 0.87
N LEU A 177 13.86 -25.39 0.48
CA LEU A 177 13.94 -24.23 1.37
C LEU A 177 12.63 -23.43 1.32
N PRO A 178 11.98 -23.16 2.46
CA PRO A 178 10.72 -22.42 2.47
C PRO A 178 10.97 -20.91 2.25
N PRO A 179 10.27 -20.25 1.32
CA PRO A 179 10.45 -18.80 1.05
C PRO A 179 10.32 -17.91 2.28
N LYS A 180 9.43 -18.26 3.21
CA LYS A 180 9.24 -17.57 4.50
C LYS A 180 10.47 -17.56 5.41
N ALA A 181 11.45 -18.44 5.18
CA ALA A 181 12.74 -18.43 5.87
C ALA A 181 13.82 -17.71 5.07
N VAL A 182 13.80 -17.86 3.74
CA VAL A 182 14.78 -17.26 2.82
C VAL A 182 14.60 -15.75 2.65
N ALA A 183 13.36 -15.28 2.52
CA ALA A 183 13.09 -13.85 2.30
C ALA A 183 13.53 -12.94 3.47
N PRO A 184 13.34 -13.32 4.77
CA PRO A 184 13.95 -12.60 5.88
C PRO A 184 15.49 -12.50 5.79
N LEU A 185 16.18 -13.57 5.39
CA LEU A 185 17.63 -13.55 5.20
C LEU A 185 18.05 -12.52 4.15
N VAL A 186 17.35 -12.45 3.01
CA VAL A 186 17.59 -11.43 1.98
C VAL A 186 17.48 -10.01 2.54
N ARG A 187 16.47 -9.75 3.38
CA ARG A 187 16.26 -8.43 3.98
C ARG A 187 17.39 -8.04 4.93
N GLU A 188 17.94 -9.00 5.68
CA GLU A 188 19.09 -8.74 6.53
C GLU A 188 20.38 -8.56 5.71
N LEU A 189 20.61 -9.38 4.68
CA LEU A 189 21.74 -9.21 3.76
C LEU A 189 21.75 -7.82 3.12
N ALA A 190 20.60 -7.31 2.69
CA ALA A 190 20.47 -6.00 2.08
C ALA A 190 20.86 -4.83 3.00
N ARG A 191 20.91 -5.04 4.32
CA ARG A 191 21.32 -4.02 5.30
C ARG A 191 22.83 -4.01 5.55
N LEU A 192 23.55 -5.04 5.11
CA LEU A 192 24.97 -5.16 5.34
C LEU A 192 25.78 -4.43 4.26
N PRO A 193 27.02 -3.97 4.55
CA PRO A 193 27.94 -3.48 3.53
C PRO A 193 28.31 -4.57 2.51
N GLU A 194 28.59 -4.17 1.25
CA GLU A 194 28.90 -5.10 0.14
C GLU A 194 29.94 -6.18 0.47
N PRO A 195 31.08 -5.90 1.15
CA PRO A 195 32.06 -6.94 1.47
C PRO A 195 31.48 -8.06 2.35
N GLN A 196 30.61 -7.70 3.30
CA GLN A 196 29.96 -8.67 4.19
C GLN A 196 28.89 -9.47 3.44
N GLN A 197 28.21 -8.85 2.47
CA GLN A 197 27.27 -9.56 1.60
C GLN A 197 27.99 -10.62 0.75
N GLU A 198 29.15 -10.29 0.18
CA GLU A 198 29.94 -11.22 -0.62
C GLU A 198 30.45 -12.41 0.21
N ASP A 199 30.94 -12.15 1.42
CA ASP A 199 31.39 -13.21 2.32
C ASP A 199 30.26 -14.15 2.72
N LEU A 200 29.08 -13.61 3.09
CA LEU A 200 27.92 -14.44 3.42
C LEU A 200 27.39 -15.20 2.20
N ARG A 201 27.41 -14.60 1.01
CA ARG A 201 27.06 -15.29 -0.24
C ARG A 201 27.98 -16.47 -0.53
N ARG A 202 29.28 -16.35 -0.23
CA ARG A 202 30.23 -17.46 -0.36
C ARG A 202 29.88 -18.60 0.60
N VAL A 203 29.58 -18.28 1.86
CA VAL A 203 29.19 -19.28 2.87
C VAL A 203 27.88 -19.99 2.47
N LEU A 204 26.86 -19.23 2.06
CA LEU A 204 25.57 -19.80 1.65
C LEU A 204 25.67 -20.68 0.40
N LYS A 205 26.66 -20.44 -0.45
CA LYS A 205 26.96 -21.27 -1.61
C LYS A 205 27.61 -22.60 -1.21
N GLU A 206 28.48 -22.59 -0.21
CA GLU A 206 29.17 -23.78 0.31
C GLU A 206 28.23 -24.67 1.15
N GLU A 207 27.37 -24.05 1.98
CA GLU A 207 26.44 -24.72 2.88
C GLU A 207 24.98 -24.24 2.67
N PRO A 208 24.30 -24.64 1.57
CA PRO A 208 22.97 -24.14 1.21
C PRO A 208 21.81 -24.77 2.03
N GLU A 209 21.99 -24.95 3.33
CA GLU A 209 21.04 -25.66 4.20
C GLU A 209 20.17 -24.74 5.06
N LEU A 210 19.00 -25.26 5.45
CA LEU A 210 17.96 -24.53 6.17
C LEU A 210 18.40 -24.09 7.57
N ASP A 211 19.28 -24.84 8.21
CA ASP A 211 19.75 -24.57 9.57
C ASP A 211 20.67 -23.34 9.60
N ARG A 212 21.52 -23.16 8.59
CA ARG A 212 22.36 -21.95 8.42
C ARG A 212 21.60 -20.68 8.05
N ILE A 213 20.36 -20.82 7.59
CA ILE A 213 19.49 -19.68 7.25
C ILE A 213 18.73 -19.19 8.50
N LYS A 214 18.63 -20.03 9.54
CA LYS A 214 17.93 -19.71 10.79
C LYS A 214 18.86 -19.23 11.90
N ASP A 215 20.10 -19.70 11.92
CA ASP A 215 21.17 -19.23 12.82
C ASP A 215 21.61 -17.80 12.49
#